data_AF-A0A081SAW1-F1
#
_entry.id   AF-A0A081SAW1-F1
#
_cell.length_a   1.000
_cell.length_b   1.000
_cell.length_c   1.000
_cell.angle_alpha   90.00
_cell.angle_beta   90.00
_cell.angle_gamma   90.00
#
_symmetry.space_group_name_H-M   'P 1'
#
loop_
_entity.id
_entity.type
_entity.pdbx_description
1 polymer ?
#
loop_
_entity_poly.entity_id
_entity_poly.type
_entity_poly.pdbx_seq_one_letter_code
_entity_poly.pdbx_strand_id
1 'polypeptide(L)' 'MGVSLGEGLLMNGLLKSVARQPDIISELRSLMILGVAFIEGTFFVTLVFSFIIK' A
#
# COMPACT_ATOMS: atom_id res chain seq x y z
N MET A 1 -5.43 -3.96 -11.29
CA MET A 1 -5.36 -2.50 -11.56
C MET A 1 -5.65 -1.65 -10.31
N GLY A 2 -6.72 -1.92 -9.54
CA GLY A 2 -7.03 -1.13 -8.34
C GLY A 2 -5.91 -1.10 -7.28
N VAL A 3 -5.27 -2.25 -7.05
CA VAL A 3 -4.13 -2.42 -6.12
C VAL A 3 -2.98 -1.48 -6.49
N SER A 4 -2.50 -1.53 -7.73
CA SER A 4 -1.40 -0.70 -8.22
C SER A 4 -1.69 0.80 -8.15
N LEU A 5 -2.96 1.21 -8.37
CA LEU A 5 -3.36 2.61 -8.18
C LEU A 5 -3.35 3.01 -6.70
N GLY A 6 -3.85 2.14 -5.83
CA GLY A 6 -3.85 2.34 -4.38
C GLY A 6 -2.43 2.52 -3.84
N GLU A 7 -1.50 1.66 -4.25
CA GLU A 7 -0.08 1.78 -3.88
C GLU A 7 0.55 3.07 -4.41
N GLY A 8 0.26 3.45 -5.67
CA GLY A 8 0.75 4.69 -6.24
C GLY A 8 0.29 5.94 -5.46
N LEU A 9 -0.97 5.97 -5.04
CA LEU A 9 -1.51 7.03 -4.19
C LEU A 9 -0.89 7.02 -2.79
N LEU A 10 -0.72 5.85 -2.18
CA LEU A 10 -0.07 5.69 -0.88
C LEU A 10 1.38 6.21 -0.92
N MET A 11 2.14 5.84 -1.96
CA MET A 11 3.51 6.29 -2.13
C MET A 11 3.61 7.79 -2.39
N ASN A 12 2.68 8.37 -3.15
CA ASN A 12 2.63 9.82 -3.34
C ASN A 12 2.41 10.56 -2.01
N GLY A 13 1.51 10.05 -1.16
CA GLY A 13 1.27 10.58 0.18
C GLY A 13 2.51 10.46 1.08
N LEU A 14 3.17 9.30 1.07
CA LEU A 14 4.39 9.06 1.84
C LEU A 14 5.49 10.05 1.46
N LEU A 15 5.79 10.19 0.17
CA LEU A 15 6.85 11.08 -0.31
C LEU A 15 6.59 12.54 0.08
N LYS A 16 5.32 12.98 0.02
CA LYS A 16 4.93 14.33 0.51
C LYS A 16 5.12 14.48 2.01
N SER A 17 4.81 13.46 2.81
CA SER A 17 5.01 13.47 4.26
C SER A 17 6.49 13.47 4.63
N VAL A 18 7.31 12.65 3.96
CA VAL A 18 8.77 12.61 4.15
C VAL A 18 9.41 13.94 3.76
N ALA A 19 8.97 14.56 2.66
CA ALA A 19 9.45 15.88 2.24
C ALA A 19 9.11 16.99 3.25
N ARG A 20 8.02 16.84 4.02
CA ARG A 20 7.62 17.80 5.07
C ARG A 20 8.34 17.57 6.39
N GLN A 21 8.54 16.31 6.78
CA GLN A 21 9.15 15.94 8.06
C GLN A 21 10.02 14.70 7.90
N PRO A 22 11.30 14.87 7.52
CA PRO A 22 12.20 13.74 7.25
C PRO A 22 12.60 12.96 8.52
N ASP A 23 12.53 13.59 9.69
CA ASP A 23 12.97 12.99 10.96
C ASP A 23 12.09 11.80 11.40
N ILE A 24 10.83 11.74 10.94
CA ILE A 24 9.87 10.68 11.29
C ILE A 24 9.77 9.58 10.23
N ILE A 25 10.76 9.45 9.35
CA ILE A 25 10.72 8.47 8.24
C ILE A 25 10.56 7.02 8.71
N SER A 26 11.07 6.68 9.89
CA SER A 26 10.96 5.34 10.48
C SER A 26 9.51 4.99 10.82
N GLU A 27 8.75 5.92 11.40
CA GLU A 27 7.33 5.78 11.71
C GLU A 27 6.48 5.77 10.44
N LEU A 28 6.80 6.68 9.50
CA LEU A 28 6.14 6.74 8.19
C LEU A 28 6.33 5.42 7.41
N ARG A 29 7.51 4.80 7.47
CA ARG A 29 7.77 3.50 6.85
C ARG A 29 6.92 2.38 7.47
N SER A 30 6.75 2.38 8.79
CA SER A 30 5.88 1.39 9.45
C SER A 30 4.41 1.54 9.01
N LEU A 31 3.91 2.78 8.92
CA LEU A 31 2.57 3.06 8.40
C LEU A 31 2.43 2.69 6.92
N MET A 32 3.45 2.96 6.12
CA MET A 32 3.49 2.55 4.70
C MET A 32 3.38 1.04 4.57
N ILE A 33 4.17 0.26 5.32
CA ILE A 33 4.12 -1.21 5.28
C ILE A 33 2.73 -1.71 5.67
N LEU A 34 2.12 -1.13 6.70
CA LEU A 34 0.75 -1.48 7.10
C LEU A 34 -0.26 -1.19 5.98
N GLY A 35 -0.18 -0.02 5.35
CA GLY A 35 -1.07 0.35 4.25
C GLY A 35 -0.90 -0.54 3.01
N VAL A 36 0.35 -0.87 2.65
CA VAL A 36 0.65 -1.82 1.58
C VAL A 36 0.10 -3.22 1.92
N ALA A 37 0.29 -3.70 3.14
CA ALA A 37 -0.23 -5.00 3.56
C ALA A 37 -1.77 -5.10 3.44
N PHE A 38 -2.50 -4.01 3.74
CA PHE A 38 -3.96 -3.96 3.53
C PHE A 38 -4.34 -3.99 2.05
N ILE A 39 -3.63 -3.23 1.21
CA ILE A 39 -3.86 -3.17 -0.24
C ILE A 39 -3.57 -4.55 -0.88
N GLU A 40 -2.43 -5.15 -0.54
CA GLU A 40 -2.03 -6.48 -1.02
C GLU A 40 -2.92 -7.61 -0.47
N GLY A 41 -3.44 -7.49 0.75
CA GLY A 41 -4.42 -8.43 1.27
C GLY A 41 -5.64 -8.56 0.36
N THR A 42 -6.11 -7.45 -0.21
CA THR A 42 -7.23 -7.43 -1.15
C THR A 42 -6.87 -8.08 -2.49
N PHE A 43 -5.62 -7.90 -2.94
CA PHE A 43 -5.09 -8.58 -4.12
C PHE A 43 -5.11 -10.09 -3.94
N PHE A 44 -4.55 -10.60 -2.83
CA PHE A 44 -4.47 -12.04 -2.58
C PHE A 44 -5.85 -12.69 -2.49
N VAL A 45 -6.83 -12.03 -1.86
CA VAL A 45 -8.22 -12.53 -1.85
C VAL A 45 -8.74 -12.67 -3.28
N THR A 46 -8.62 -11.62 -4.09
CA THR A 46 -9.10 -11.62 -5.48
C THR A 46 -8.38 -12.68 -6.32
N LEU A 47 -7.07 -12.83 -6.12
CA LEU A 47 -6.24 -13.83 -6.79
C LEU A 47 -6.69 -15.25 -6.43
N VAL A 48 -6.98 -15.53 -5.16
CA VAL A 48 -7.50 -16.83 -4.73
C VAL A 48 -8.85 -17.12 -5.38
N PHE A 49 -9.78 -16.16 -5.38
CA PHE A 49 -11.07 -16.31 -6.05
C PHE A 49 -10.94 -16.52 -7.57
N SER A 50 -9.94 -15.90 -8.22
CA SER A 50 -9.65 -16.12 -9.64
C SER A 50 -9.30 -17.58 -9.98
N PHE A 51 -8.80 -18.37 -9.02
CA PHE A 51 -8.50 -19.79 -9.24
C PHE A 51 -9.62 -20.71 -8.76
N ILE A 52 -10.48 -20.23 -7.83
CA ILE A 52 -11.61 -21.00 -7.30
C ILE A 52 -12.83 -20.90 -8.23
N ILE A 53 -13.11 -19.71 -8.77
CA ILE A 53 -14.23 -19.48 -9.67
C ILE A 53 -13.85 -20.04 -11.05
N LYS A 54 -14.65 -20.99 -11.53
CA LYS A 54 -14.44 -21.73 -12.77
C LYS A 54 -15.33 -21.20 -13.88
#